data_AF-A0A6J6YPM8-F1
#
_entry.id   AF-A0A6J6YPM8-F1
#
_cell.length_a   1.000
_cell.length_b   1.000
_cell.length_c   1.000
_cell.angle_alpha   90.00
_cell.angle_beta   90.00
_cell.angle_gamma   90.00
#
_symmetry.space_group_name_H-M   'P 1'
#
loop_
_entity.id
_entity.type
_entity.pdbx_description
1 polymer ?
#
loop_
_entity_poly.entity_id
_entity_poly.type
_entity_poly.pdbx_seq_one_letter_code
_entity_poly.pdbx_strand_id
1 'polypeptide(L)'
;MWGFQAAGAAPIVKNKVVKNPETIATAIRIGNPASWQQAVAAQVASKGLIDSVTDKEILSAYKLVAAKEGIFVEPSSAAGIAGLIKKKSQKKLPSGKVIVITVTGNGLKDVQWVLNSAPKPVVVPVDMKKAAKVIGLR
;
A
#
# COMPACT_ATOMS: atom_id res chain seq x y z
N MET A 1 -7.62 -10.69 12.73
CA MET A 1 -7.17 -10.48 11.34
C MET A 1 -7.64 -9.10 10.90
N TRP A 2 -6.76 -8.31 10.27
CA TRP A 2 -7.12 -6.99 9.75
C TRP A 2 -7.06 -7.02 8.22
N GLY A 3 -8.17 -6.67 7.57
CA GLY A 3 -8.28 -6.54 6.12
C GLY A 3 -8.38 -5.08 5.69
N PHE A 4 -7.78 -4.74 4.55
CA PHE A 4 -7.82 -3.39 4.01
C PHE A 4 -8.18 -3.41 2.53
N GLN A 5 -9.20 -2.64 2.16
CA GLN A 5 -9.60 -2.42 0.77
C GLN A 5 -9.16 -1.03 0.30
N ALA A 6 -8.99 -0.83 -1.01
CA ALA A 6 -8.86 0.53 -1.54
C ALA A 6 -10.21 1.25 -1.44
N ALA A 7 -10.23 2.53 -1.06
CA ALA A 7 -11.47 3.28 -0.77
C ALA A 7 -12.45 3.34 -1.97
N GLY A 8 -11.93 3.39 -3.20
CA GLY A 8 -12.71 3.34 -4.44
C GLY A 8 -13.20 1.93 -4.82
N ALA A 9 -12.70 0.88 -4.16
CA ALA A 9 -13.06 -0.52 -4.35
C ALA A 9 -13.29 -1.23 -3.00
N ALA A 10 -14.05 -0.60 -2.09
CA ALA A 10 -14.29 -1.09 -0.72
C ALA A 10 -15.72 -1.61 -0.47
N PRO A 11 -16.21 -2.64 -1.19
CA PRO A 11 -17.58 -3.11 -1.05
C PRO A 11 -17.91 -3.69 0.32
N ILE A 12 -16.97 -4.41 0.97
CA ILE A 12 -17.21 -5.02 2.29
C ILE A 12 -17.34 -3.93 3.35
N VAL A 13 -16.45 -2.93 3.31
CA VAL A 13 -16.51 -1.77 4.22
C VAL A 13 -17.80 -0.98 4.04
N LYS A 14 -18.25 -0.79 2.79
CA LYS A 14 -19.48 -0.04 2.47
C LYS A 14 -20.75 -0.87 2.60
N ASN A 15 -20.63 -2.17 2.91
CA ASN A 15 -21.69 -3.16 2.90
C ASN A 15 -22.59 -3.11 1.65
N LYS A 16 -21.99 -2.85 0.47
CA LYS A 16 -22.71 -2.79 -0.82
C LYS A 16 -21.78 -3.05 -1.99
N VAL A 17 -22.31 -3.69 -3.03
CA VAL A 17 -21.58 -3.88 -4.29
C VAL A 17 -21.16 -2.51 -4.86
N VAL A 18 -19.90 -2.41 -5.25
CA VAL A 18 -19.36 -1.24 -5.96
C VAL A 18 -19.33 -1.58 -7.45
N LYS A 19 -20.27 -1.05 -8.22
CA LYS A 19 -20.42 -1.41 -9.65
C LYS A 19 -19.19 -1.03 -10.50
N ASN A 20 -18.59 0.12 -10.21
CA ASN A 20 -17.42 0.65 -10.92
C ASN A 20 -16.26 0.84 -9.92
N PRO A 21 -15.59 -0.24 -9.49
CA PRO A 21 -14.49 -0.14 -8.55
C PRO A 21 -13.31 0.58 -9.20
N GLU A 22 -12.69 1.53 -8.50
CA GLU A 22 -11.55 2.29 -9.02
C GLU A 22 -10.44 2.39 -7.98
N THR A 23 -9.20 2.09 -8.39
CA THR A 23 -8.00 2.22 -7.55
C THR A 23 -6.75 1.93 -8.37
N ILE A 24 -5.64 2.57 -7.99
CA ILE A 24 -4.29 2.22 -8.48
C ILE A 24 -3.87 0.78 -8.12
N ALA A 25 -4.47 0.20 -7.07
CA ALA A 25 -4.15 -1.15 -6.59
C ALA A 25 -4.98 -2.20 -7.34
N THR A 26 -4.59 -2.46 -8.58
CA THR A 26 -5.29 -3.32 -9.55
C THR A 26 -5.73 -4.67 -8.99
N ALA A 27 -4.87 -5.37 -8.23
CA ALA A 27 -5.17 -6.68 -7.66
C ALA A 27 -6.32 -6.68 -6.62
N ILE A 28 -6.68 -5.52 -6.06
CA ILE A 28 -7.81 -5.36 -5.12
C ILE A 28 -8.90 -4.45 -5.68
N ARG A 29 -8.92 -4.17 -7.00
CA ARG A 29 -9.96 -3.42 -7.70
C ARG A 29 -11.21 -4.29 -7.90
N ILE A 30 -11.80 -4.77 -6.80
CA ILE A 30 -12.91 -5.72 -6.80
C ILE A 30 -14.16 -5.07 -6.18
N GLY A 31 -15.23 -5.02 -6.96
CA GLY A 31 -16.50 -4.41 -6.56
C GLY A 31 -17.52 -5.36 -5.93
N ASN A 32 -17.37 -6.67 -6.18
CA ASN A 32 -18.22 -7.73 -5.64
C ASN A 32 -17.38 -8.98 -5.33
N PRO A 33 -16.75 -9.07 -4.14
CA PRO A 33 -15.84 -10.17 -3.80
C PRO A 33 -16.57 -11.52 -3.73
N ALA A 34 -16.06 -12.53 -4.44
CA ALA A 34 -16.63 -13.87 -4.44
C ALA A 34 -16.70 -14.48 -3.03
N SER A 35 -15.68 -14.22 -2.20
CA SER A 35 -15.59 -14.73 -0.83
C SER A 35 -16.06 -13.73 0.24
N TRP A 36 -17.06 -12.88 -0.07
CA TRP A 36 -17.53 -11.83 0.84
C TRP A 36 -17.90 -12.38 2.22
N GLN A 37 -18.75 -13.40 2.27
CA GLN A 37 -19.24 -13.97 3.53
C GLN A 37 -18.10 -14.57 4.35
N GLN A 38 -17.15 -15.24 3.70
CA GLN A 38 -15.96 -15.79 4.37
C GLN A 38 -15.07 -14.68 4.95
N ALA A 39 -14.91 -13.55 4.25
CA ALA A 39 -14.15 -12.42 4.74
C ALA A 39 -14.79 -11.78 5.99
N VAL A 40 -16.12 -11.61 5.99
CA VAL A 40 -16.87 -11.13 7.16
C VAL A 40 -16.79 -12.12 8.31
N ALA A 41 -16.95 -13.42 8.05
CA ALA A 41 -16.82 -14.45 9.07
C ALA A 41 -15.42 -14.46 9.70
N ALA A 42 -14.35 -14.34 8.89
CA ALA A 42 -12.98 -14.26 9.37
C ALA A 42 -12.72 -12.99 10.20
N GLN A 43 -13.31 -11.85 9.82
CA GLN A 43 -13.24 -10.63 10.60
C GLN A 43 -13.89 -10.82 11.98
N VAL A 44 -15.12 -11.36 12.04
CA VAL A 44 -15.87 -11.59 13.29
C VAL A 44 -15.15 -12.59 14.18
N ALA A 45 -14.81 -13.78 13.67
CA ALA A 45 -14.18 -14.84 14.44
C ALA A 45 -12.83 -14.41 15.05
N SER A 46 -12.08 -13.59 14.32
CA SER A 46 -10.77 -13.09 14.79
C SER A 46 -10.84 -11.81 15.63
N LYS A 47 -12.05 -11.30 15.93
CA LYS A 47 -12.27 -9.98 16.58
C LYS A 47 -11.49 -8.86 15.89
N GLY A 48 -11.40 -8.96 14.57
CA GLY A 48 -10.61 -8.12 13.71
C GLY A 48 -11.40 -6.96 13.11
N LEU A 49 -10.87 -6.41 12.02
CA LEU A 49 -11.54 -5.36 11.26
C LEU A 49 -11.31 -5.54 9.78
N ILE A 50 -12.25 -5.03 8.98
CA ILE A 50 -12.05 -4.72 7.57
C ILE A 50 -12.30 -3.23 7.42
N ASP A 51 -11.31 -2.48 6.93
CA ASP A 51 -11.41 -1.02 6.71
C ASP A 51 -10.88 -0.68 5.30
N SER A 52 -10.93 0.59 4.93
CA SER A 52 -10.43 1.08 3.66
C SER A 52 -9.28 2.07 3.81
N VAL A 53 -8.43 2.15 2.79
CA VAL A 53 -7.35 3.13 2.64
C VAL A 53 -7.45 3.78 1.27
N THR A 54 -7.09 5.05 1.18
CA THR A 54 -7.08 5.81 -0.07
C THR A 54 -5.87 5.44 -0.93
N ASP A 55 -5.95 5.68 -2.25
CA ASP A 55 -4.82 5.48 -3.16
C ASP A 55 -3.60 6.32 -2.77
N LYS A 56 -3.82 7.51 -2.17
CA LYS A 56 -2.75 8.34 -1.62
C LYS A 56 -2.03 7.66 -0.46
N GLU A 57 -2.78 7.05 0.46
CA GLU A 57 -2.21 6.29 1.59
C GLU A 57 -1.49 5.02 1.10
N ILE A 58 -2.07 4.30 0.12
CA ILE A 58 -1.45 3.15 -0.53
C ILE A 58 -0.12 3.55 -1.17
N LEU A 59 -0.10 4.59 -1.99
CA LEU A 59 1.10 5.07 -2.69
C LEU A 59 2.17 5.55 -1.70
N SER A 60 1.76 6.21 -0.62
CA SER A 60 2.68 6.62 0.45
C SER A 60 3.32 5.43 1.14
N ALA A 61 2.53 4.41 1.50
CA ALA A 61 3.04 3.19 2.14
C ALA A 61 3.94 2.37 1.21
N TYR A 62 3.56 2.29 -0.06
CA TYR A 62 4.33 1.66 -1.15
C TYR A 62 5.73 2.28 -1.29
N LYS A 63 5.82 3.62 -1.35
CA LYS A 63 7.11 4.33 -1.39
C LYS A 63 7.92 4.14 -0.11
N LEU A 64 7.23 4.19 1.04
CA LEU A 64 7.86 4.07 2.34
C LEU A 64 8.56 2.73 2.52
N VAL A 65 7.88 1.62 2.24
CA VAL A 65 8.44 0.27 2.47
C VAL A 65 9.64 0.01 1.55
N ALA A 66 9.60 0.46 0.30
CA ALA A 66 10.73 0.34 -0.61
C ALA A 66 11.93 1.19 -0.13
N ALA A 67 11.69 2.43 0.29
CA ALA A 67 12.75 3.37 0.67
C ALA A 67 13.35 3.12 2.06
N LYS A 68 12.60 2.52 2.99
CA LYS A 68 13.04 2.31 4.38
C LYS A 68 13.42 0.87 4.69
N GLU A 69 12.72 -0.09 4.11
CA GLU A 69 12.94 -1.52 4.39
C GLU A 69 13.61 -2.26 3.22
N GLY A 70 13.74 -1.63 2.05
CA GLY A 70 14.30 -2.27 0.85
C GLY A 70 13.40 -3.35 0.26
N ILE A 71 12.12 -3.42 0.67
CA ILE A 71 11.16 -4.41 0.18
C ILE A 71 10.28 -3.77 -0.89
N PHE A 72 10.47 -4.19 -2.15
CA PHE A 72 9.72 -3.69 -3.28
C PHE A 72 8.48 -4.55 -3.57
N VAL A 73 7.30 -4.04 -3.21
CA VAL A 73 6.01 -4.73 -3.31
C VAL A 73 5.10 -4.08 -4.36
N GLU A 74 4.05 -4.76 -4.81
CA GLU A 74 3.01 -4.14 -5.67
C GLU A 74 2.08 -3.20 -4.84
N PRO A 75 1.34 -2.27 -5.47
CA PRO A 75 0.48 -1.33 -4.73
C PRO A 75 -0.56 -1.99 -3.81
N SER A 76 -1.21 -3.08 -4.23
CA SER A 76 -2.16 -3.84 -3.40
C SER A 76 -1.53 -4.40 -2.12
N SER A 77 -0.28 -4.87 -2.20
CA SER A 77 0.47 -5.36 -1.03
C SER A 77 0.75 -4.26 -0.01
N ALA A 78 0.86 -3.00 -0.46
CA ALA A 78 1.06 -1.86 0.43
C ALA A 78 -0.22 -1.46 1.19
N ALA A 79 -1.41 -1.96 0.83
CA ALA A 79 -2.66 -1.59 1.49
C ALA A 79 -2.71 -1.98 2.98
N GLY A 80 -2.13 -3.12 3.34
CA GLY A 80 -2.00 -3.54 4.75
C GLY A 80 -1.10 -2.61 5.57
N ILE A 81 0.01 -2.17 4.96
CA ILE A 81 0.95 -1.21 5.56
C ILE A 81 0.29 0.16 5.73
N ALA A 82 -0.39 0.64 4.70
CA ALA A 82 -1.19 1.87 4.75
C ALA A 82 -2.24 1.81 5.86
N GLY A 83 -2.94 0.67 5.97
CA GLY A 83 -3.91 0.42 7.01
C GLY A 83 -3.31 0.50 8.41
N LEU A 84 -2.12 -0.08 8.60
CA LEU A 84 -1.38 0.00 9.86
C LEU A 84 -1.04 1.44 10.24
N ILE A 85 -0.48 2.20 9.30
CA ILE A 85 -0.11 3.61 9.48
C ILE A 85 -1.34 4.44 9.84
N LYS A 86 -2.45 4.24 9.13
CA LYS A 86 -3.75 4.88 9.42
C LYS A 86 -4.24 4.56 10.83
N LYS A 87 -4.19 3.30 11.26
CA LYS A 87 -4.63 2.92 12.61
C LYS A 87 -3.71 3.45 13.70
N LYS A 88 -2.40 3.56 13.43
CA LYS A 88 -1.44 4.20 14.33
C LYS A 88 -1.76 5.69 14.50
N SER A 89 -1.99 6.44 13.42
CA SER A 89 -2.33 7.87 13.50
C SER A 89 -3.66 8.12 14.23
N GLN A 90 -4.59 7.18 14.14
CA GLN A 90 -5.86 7.18 14.87
C GLN A 90 -5.76 6.74 16.34
N LYS A 91 -4.56 6.39 16.84
CA LYS A 91 -4.34 5.79 18.18
C LYS A 91 -5.15 4.51 18.41
N LYS A 92 -5.43 3.76 17.34
CA LYS A 92 -6.18 2.48 17.35
C LYS A 92 -5.30 1.26 17.13
N LEU A 93 -3.99 1.45 17.04
CA LEU A 93 -3.06 0.35 16.84
C LEU A 93 -2.81 -0.38 18.18
N PRO A 94 -2.92 -1.73 18.24
CA PRO A 94 -2.61 -2.49 19.44
C PRO A 94 -1.17 -2.29 19.90
N SER A 95 -0.97 -2.06 21.20
CA SER A 95 0.35 -1.95 21.82
C SER A 95 0.89 -3.33 22.24
N GLY A 96 2.22 -3.50 22.20
CA GLY A 96 2.88 -4.72 22.66
C GLY A 96 2.53 -5.98 21.85
N LYS A 97 2.14 -5.81 20.59
CA LYS A 97 1.81 -6.92 19.68
C LYS A 97 2.84 -7.04 18.58
N VAL A 98 3.10 -8.28 18.16
CA VAL A 98 3.78 -8.58 16.89
C VAL A 98 2.74 -8.53 15.78
N ILE A 99 3.06 -7.80 14.71
CA ILE A 99 2.16 -7.60 13.57
C ILE A 99 2.84 -8.17 12.34
N VAL A 100 2.13 -9.08 11.66
CA VAL A 100 2.55 -9.65 10.38
C VAL A 100 1.68 -9.06 9.29
N ILE A 101 2.30 -8.56 8.22
CA ILE A 101 1.61 -8.05 7.04
C ILE A 101 1.95 -8.97 5.86
N THR A 102 0.92 -9.51 5.24
CA THR A 102 1.08 -10.29 4.01
C THR A 102 1.32 -9.35 2.84
N VAL A 103 2.48 -9.47 2.21
CA VAL A 103 2.79 -8.83 0.93
C VAL A 103 2.51 -9.84 -0.18
N THR A 104 1.43 -9.62 -0.93
CA THR A 104 0.86 -10.60 -1.87
C THR A 104 1.61 -10.68 -3.20
N GLY A 105 2.35 -9.64 -3.57
CA GLY A 105 3.01 -9.57 -4.86
C GLY A 105 4.26 -8.69 -4.86
N ASN A 106 5.16 -9.03 -5.78
CA ASN A 106 6.41 -8.32 -6.01
C ASN A 106 6.15 -7.01 -6.80
N GLY A 107 6.87 -5.93 -6.47
CA GLY A 107 6.71 -4.63 -7.11
C GLY A 107 7.01 -4.61 -8.61
N LEU A 108 7.76 -5.59 -9.11
CA LEU A 108 8.05 -5.75 -10.55
C LEU A 108 6.82 -6.07 -11.40
N LYS A 109 5.69 -6.46 -10.79
CA LYS A 109 4.42 -6.68 -11.52
C LYS A 109 3.80 -5.38 -12.04
N ASP A 110 4.01 -4.26 -11.36
CA ASP A 110 3.25 -3.03 -11.61
C ASP A 110 4.16 -1.79 -11.48
N VAL A 111 5.16 -1.71 -12.36
CA VAL A 111 6.22 -0.70 -12.33
C VAL A 111 5.78 0.68 -12.80
N GLN A 112 4.65 0.78 -13.51
CA GLN A 112 4.19 2.03 -14.12
C GLN A 112 3.99 3.15 -13.09
N TRP A 113 3.53 2.81 -11.88
CA TRP A 113 3.36 3.77 -10.78
C TRP A 113 4.69 4.35 -10.27
N VAL A 114 5.78 3.59 -10.35
CA VAL A 114 7.14 4.10 -10.10
C VAL A 114 7.55 5.02 -11.24
N LEU A 115 7.47 4.52 -12.47
CA LEU A 115 7.98 5.23 -13.65
C LEU A 115 7.30 6.59 -13.83
N ASN A 116 6.00 6.66 -13.58
CA ASN A 116 5.24 7.90 -13.71
C ASN A 116 5.48 8.89 -12.55
N SER A 117 6.03 8.44 -11.42
CA SER A 117 6.22 9.27 -10.22
C SER A 117 7.67 9.48 -9.81
N ALA A 118 8.61 8.84 -10.52
CA ALA A 118 10.04 9.00 -10.30
C ALA A 118 10.49 10.40 -10.74
N PRO A 119 11.26 11.12 -9.91
CA PRO A 119 11.86 12.38 -10.33
C PRO A 119 12.84 12.11 -11.49
N LYS A 120 12.96 13.08 -12.41
CA LYS A 120 14.00 13.02 -13.43
C LYS A 120 15.37 12.96 -12.75
N PRO A 121 16.31 12.16 -13.28
CA PRO A 121 17.65 12.10 -12.74
C PRO A 121 18.31 13.48 -12.85
N VAL A 122 19.15 13.82 -11.88
CA VAL A 122 20.03 14.99 -11.96
C VAL A 122 21.14 14.68 -12.96
N VAL A 123 21.14 15.36 -14.09
CA VAL A 123 22.14 15.16 -15.15
C VAL A 123 23.36 16.04 -14.87
N VAL A 124 24.55 15.43 -14.87
CA VAL A 124 25.83 16.11 -14.66
C VAL A 124 26.81 15.81 -15.80
N PRO A 125 27.77 16.69 -16.09
CA PRO A 125 28.88 16.37 -17.01
C PRO A 125 29.70 15.17 -16.53
N VAL A 126 30.43 14.53 -17.45
CA VAL A 126 31.37 13.43 -17.13
C VAL A 126 32.59 13.98 -16.38
N ASP A 127 32.39 14.30 -15.11
CA ASP A 127 33.34 14.97 -14.23
C ASP A 127 33.13 14.48 -12.80
N MET A 128 34.18 13.89 -12.21
CA MET A 128 34.14 13.29 -10.89
C MET A 128 33.87 14.31 -9.77
N LYS A 129 34.43 15.52 -9.85
CA LYS A 129 34.24 16.56 -8.83
C LYS A 129 32.81 17.10 -8.85
N LYS A 130 32.24 17.29 -10.05
CA LYS A 130 30.83 17.70 -10.21
C LYS A 130 29.88 16.63 -9.70
N ALA A 131 30.15 15.35 -10.01
CA ALA A 131 29.36 14.25 -9.50
C ALA A 131 29.40 14.18 -7.95
N ALA A 132 30.60 14.24 -7.35
CA ALA A 132 30.78 14.23 -5.90
C ALA A 132 30.00 15.36 -5.21
N LYS A 133 30.10 16.59 -5.73
CA LYS A 133 29.39 17.76 -5.21
C LYS A 133 27.87 17.57 -5.20
N VAL A 134 27.29 16.97 -6.25
CA VAL A 134 25.82 16.77 -6.36
C VAL A 134 25.30 15.75 -5.35
N ILE A 135 26.08 14.73 -5.02
CA ILE A 135 25.71 13.72 -4.02
C ILE A 135 26.18 14.08 -2.60
N GLY A 136 26.68 15.30 -2.38
CA GLY A 136 27.08 15.81 -1.07
C GLY A 136 28.43 15.29 -0.55
N LEU A 137 29.26 14.72 -1.43
CA LEU A 137 30.63 14.33 -1.10
C LEU A 137 31.58 15.51 -1.37
N ARG A 138 32.57 15.68 -0.50
CA ARG A 138 33.63 16.68 -0.65
C ARG A 138 34.81 16.12 -1.44
#